data_AF-A0A916GML9-F1
#
_entry.id   AF-A0A916GML9-F1
#
_cell.length_a   1.000
_cell.length_b   1.000
_cell.length_c   1.000
_cell.angle_alpha   90.00
_cell.angle_beta   90.00
_cell.angle_gamma   90.00
#
_symmetry.space_group_name_H-M   'P 1'
#
loop_
_entity.id
_entity.type
_entity.pdbx_description
1 polymer ?
#
loop_
_entity_poly.entity_id
_entity_poly.type
_entity_poly.pdbx_seq_one_letter_code
_entity_poly.pdbx_strand_id
1 'polypeptide(L)'
;MRSDIPADYGNMLVTLRRLVHLRWLLLIAALGAILGVPRLLEIPLPTLPLLLALAVLAAFNFLTASRLARAEVQTPWMLTVQIVVDLVALGVMLFLSGGAANPLVSLLLLPVAAGALVLAWHFAAAIAALAIGLYSLLAVWFVPLNIPDASRAASLHLAGMWLTFVVSVILIAWLIVRMTASIRARDAALALVREQALRDERVVALGALAAGAAHELGTPLATMAVVVGELDRDPALPDALRADMDLLRQQIAACKEIVTGLADRAGAGRL
;
A
#
# COMPACT_ATOMS: atom_id res chain seq x y z
N MET A 1 25.54 -11.16 1.24
CA MET A 1 24.50 -10.81 0.25
C MET A 1 23.15 -10.94 0.95
N ARG A 2 22.76 -9.90 1.66
CA ARG A 2 21.55 -9.85 2.50
C ARG A 2 20.40 -9.60 1.54
N SER A 3 19.54 -10.59 1.33
CA SER A 3 18.38 -10.45 0.46
C SER A 3 17.43 -9.44 1.09
N ASP A 4 17.42 -8.22 0.53
CA ASP A 4 16.37 -7.24 0.74
C ASP A 4 15.05 -7.85 0.23
N ILE A 5 14.32 -8.52 1.13
CA ILE A 5 12.93 -8.87 0.88
C ILE A 5 12.18 -7.54 0.99
N PRO A 6 11.64 -6.98 -0.11
CA PRO A 6 10.99 -5.68 -0.05
C PRO A 6 9.73 -5.78 0.82
N ALA A 7 9.37 -4.66 1.46
CA ALA A 7 8.15 -4.47 2.24
C ALA A 7 6.84 -4.87 1.51
N ASP A 8 6.92 -5.20 0.22
CA ASP A 8 5.83 -5.63 -0.66
C ASP A 8 5.36 -7.09 -0.38
N TYR A 9 6.24 -7.99 0.07
CA TYR A 9 5.87 -9.39 0.34
C TYR A 9 4.86 -9.54 1.49
N GLY A 10 5.03 -8.76 2.58
CA GLY A 10 4.11 -8.80 3.72
C GLY A 10 2.71 -8.34 3.34
N ASN A 11 2.61 -7.28 2.53
CA ASN A 11 1.34 -6.77 2.02
C ASN A 11 0.68 -7.75 1.05
N MET A 12 1.47 -8.44 0.21
CA MET A 12 0.98 -9.46 -0.69
C MET A 12 0.37 -10.66 0.06
N LEU A 13 1.05 -11.17 1.10
CA LEU A 13 0.54 -12.28 1.91
C LEU A 13 -0.76 -11.95 2.63
N VAL A 14 -0.85 -10.73 3.20
CA VAL A 14 -2.10 -10.24 3.84
C VAL A 14 -3.23 -10.15 2.81
N THR A 15 -2.93 -9.69 1.60
CA THR A 15 -3.93 -9.57 0.52
C THR A 15 -4.40 -10.93 0.04
N LEU A 16 -3.48 -11.87 -0.18
CA LEU A 16 -3.80 -13.27 -0.53
C LEU A 16 -4.68 -13.94 0.53
N ARG A 17 -4.36 -13.74 1.82
CA ARG A 17 -5.16 -14.29 2.92
C ARG A 17 -6.59 -13.74 2.90
N ARG A 18 -6.75 -12.44 2.66
CA ARG A 18 -8.08 -11.80 2.53
C ARG A 18 -8.86 -12.36 1.34
N LEU A 19 -8.22 -12.56 0.19
CA LEU A 19 -8.85 -13.18 -0.99
C LEU A 19 -9.33 -14.59 -0.69
N VAL A 20 -8.51 -15.43 -0.06
CA VAL A 20 -8.88 -16.80 0.32
C VAL A 20 -10.09 -16.83 1.26
N HIS A 21 -10.12 -15.95 2.27
CA HIS A 21 -11.26 -15.86 3.20
C HIS A 21 -12.53 -15.36 2.50
N LEU A 22 -12.40 -14.32 1.66
CA LEU A 22 -13.53 -13.80 0.89
C LEU A 22 -14.09 -14.86 -0.06
N ARG A 23 -13.21 -15.65 -0.70
CA ARG A 23 -13.63 -16.76 -1.56
C ARG A 23 -14.38 -17.84 -0.79
N TRP A 24 -13.96 -18.19 0.43
CA TRP A 24 -14.74 -19.13 1.27
C TRP A 24 -16.15 -18.60 1.56
N LEU A 25 -16.28 -17.31 1.87
CA LEU A 25 -17.57 -16.69 2.11
C LEU A 25 -18.46 -16.73 0.85
N LEU A 26 -17.90 -16.40 -0.32
CA LEU A 26 -18.59 -16.49 -1.60
C LEU A 26 -18.98 -17.94 -1.96
N LEU A 27 -18.10 -18.92 -1.71
CA LEU A 27 -18.39 -20.34 -1.95
C LEU A 27 -19.56 -20.82 -1.09
N ILE A 28 -19.62 -20.42 0.18
CA ILE A 28 -20.73 -20.75 1.08
C ILE A 28 -22.03 -20.10 0.59
N ALA A 29 -21.98 -18.83 0.20
CA ALA A 29 -23.14 -18.13 -0.36
C ALA A 29 -23.63 -18.78 -1.65
N ALA A 30 -22.72 -19.15 -2.55
CA ALA A 30 -23.02 -19.83 -3.81
C ALA A 30 -23.60 -21.23 -3.56
N LEU A 31 -23.06 -22.00 -2.61
CA LEU A 31 -23.61 -23.30 -2.21
C LEU A 31 -25.06 -23.14 -1.72
N GLY A 32 -25.30 -22.15 -0.86
CA GLY A 32 -26.64 -21.83 -0.36
C GLY A 32 -27.60 -21.47 -1.50
N ALA A 33 -27.15 -20.67 -2.48
CA ALA A 33 -27.95 -20.33 -3.65
C ALA A 33 -28.25 -21.56 -4.52
N ILE A 34 -27.24 -22.39 -4.84
CA ILE A 34 -27.39 -23.58 -5.69
C ILE A 34 -28.34 -24.60 -5.06
N LEU A 35 -28.32 -24.76 -3.73
CA LEU A 35 -29.20 -25.69 -3.02
C LEU A 35 -30.59 -25.08 -2.72
N GLY A 36 -30.65 -23.77 -2.47
CA GLY A 36 -31.87 -23.08 -2.07
C GLY A 36 -32.76 -22.69 -3.24
N VAL A 37 -32.21 -22.10 -4.30
CA VAL A 37 -32.98 -21.55 -5.43
C VAL A 37 -33.89 -22.58 -6.10
N PRO A 38 -33.45 -23.83 -6.40
CA PRO A 38 -34.34 -24.82 -7.02
C PRO A 38 -35.52 -25.20 -6.12
N ARG A 39 -35.34 -25.18 -4.80
CA ARG A 39 -36.34 -25.61 -3.82
C ARG A 39 -37.29 -24.49 -3.41
N LEU A 40 -36.78 -23.27 -3.27
CA LEU A 40 -37.53 -22.11 -2.79
C LEU A 40 -38.23 -21.36 -3.93
N LEU A 41 -37.61 -21.33 -5.11
CA LEU A 41 -38.08 -20.54 -6.26
C LEU A 41 -38.59 -21.42 -7.40
N GLU A 42 -38.53 -22.75 -7.27
CA GLU A 42 -38.97 -23.74 -8.27
C GLU A 42 -38.30 -23.56 -9.65
N ILE A 43 -37.07 -23.05 -9.66
CA ILE A 43 -36.31 -22.81 -10.89
C ILE A 43 -35.50 -24.07 -11.22
N PRO A 44 -35.67 -24.66 -12.42
CA PRO A 44 -34.90 -25.83 -12.83
C PRO A 44 -33.45 -25.42 -13.14
N LEU A 45 -32.57 -25.50 -12.14
CA LEU A 45 -31.14 -25.29 -12.30
C LEU A 45 -30.43 -26.62 -12.54
N PRO A 46 -29.38 -26.64 -13.39
CA PRO A 46 -28.52 -27.80 -13.53
C PRO A 46 -27.61 -27.89 -12.29
N THR A 47 -28.16 -28.43 -11.19
CA THR A 47 -27.51 -28.44 -9.87
C THR A 47 -26.19 -29.21 -9.86
N LEU A 48 -26.13 -30.36 -10.51
CA LEU A 48 -24.92 -31.18 -10.56
C LEU A 48 -23.72 -30.44 -11.19
N PRO A 49 -23.80 -29.87 -12.42
CA PRO A 49 -22.66 -29.14 -12.98
C PRO A 49 -22.33 -27.87 -12.21
N LEU A 50 -23.30 -27.19 -11.60
CA LEU A 50 -23.04 -26.05 -10.71
C LEU A 50 -22.26 -26.47 -9.45
N LEU A 51 -22.62 -27.59 -8.82
CA LEU A 51 -21.89 -28.15 -7.69
C LEU A 51 -20.49 -28.62 -8.08
N LEU A 52 -20.32 -29.19 -9.28
CA LEU A 52 -18.99 -29.57 -9.80
C LEU A 52 -18.10 -28.34 -10.02
N ALA A 53 -18.62 -27.28 -10.64
CA ALA A 53 -17.89 -26.03 -10.81
C ALA A 53 -17.50 -25.42 -9.45
N LEU A 54 -18.42 -25.45 -8.48
CA LEU A 54 -18.17 -25.00 -7.12
C LEU A 54 -17.12 -25.85 -6.40
N ALA A 55 -17.15 -27.17 -6.57
CA ALA A 55 -16.19 -28.09 -5.98
C ALA A 55 -14.77 -27.88 -6.53
N VAL A 56 -14.63 -27.65 -7.85
CA VAL A 56 -13.34 -27.30 -8.47
C VAL A 56 -12.81 -25.99 -7.90
N LEU A 57 -13.66 -24.96 -7.76
CA LEU A 57 -13.25 -23.68 -7.18
C LEU A 57 -12.88 -23.82 -5.69
N ALA A 58 -13.61 -24.63 -4.93
CA ALA A 58 -13.31 -24.92 -3.54
C ALA A 58 -11.98 -25.67 -3.37
N ALA A 59 -11.71 -26.67 -4.22
CA ALA A 59 -10.44 -27.39 -4.25
C ALA A 59 -9.27 -26.45 -4.58
N PHE A 60 -9.44 -25.58 -5.59
CA PHE A 60 -8.45 -24.55 -5.92
C PHE A 60 -8.19 -23.60 -4.74
N ASN A 61 -9.24 -23.15 -4.06
CA ASN A 61 -9.11 -22.28 -2.89
C ASN A 61 -8.40 -22.98 -1.73
N PHE A 62 -8.72 -24.25 -1.48
CA PHE A 62 -8.09 -25.06 -0.45
C PHE A 62 -6.60 -25.28 -0.73
N LEU A 63 -6.23 -25.62 -1.96
CA LEU A 63 -4.83 -25.74 -2.38
C LEU A 63 -4.08 -24.43 -2.16
N THR A 64 -4.67 -23.30 -2.56
CA THR A 64 -4.10 -21.97 -2.34
C THR A 64 -3.91 -21.67 -0.86
N ALA A 65 -4.91 -21.95 -0.03
CA ALA A 65 -4.85 -21.77 1.43
C ALA A 65 -3.75 -22.63 2.06
N SER A 66 -3.59 -23.88 1.60
CA SER A 66 -2.57 -24.79 2.10
C SER A 66 -1.14 -24.32 1.77
N ARG A 67 -0.90 -23.81 0.55
CA ARG A 67 0.39 -23.23 0.16
C ARG A 67 0.71 -21.97 0.96
N LEU A 68 -0.31 -21.14 1.20
CA LEU A 68 -0.17 -19.92 2.00
C LEU A 68 0.15 -20.24 3.47
N ALA A 69 -0.45 -21.29 4.04
CA ALA A 69 -0.17 -21.75 5.40
C ALA A 69 1.25 -22.31 5.56
N ARG A 70 1.80 -22.92 4.50
CA ARG A 70 3.18 -23.43 4.46
C ARG A 70 4.24 -22.36 4.20
N ALA A 71 3.85 -21.09 4.09
CA ALA A 71 4.74 -19.97 3.75
C ALA A 71 5.60 -20.22 2.49
N GLU A 72 5.10 -21.02 1.54
CA GLU A 72 5.76 -21.23 0.25
C GLU A 72 5.90 -19.89 -0.49
N VAL A 73 7.00 -19.68 -1.20
CA VAL A 73 7.29 -18.44 -1.94
C VAL A 73 6.13 -18.12 -2.87
N GLN A 74 5.40 -17.05 -2.54
CA GLN A 74 4.29 -16.56 -3.36
C GLN A 74 4.84 -15.56 -4.37
N THR A 75 4.48 -15.74 -5.63
CA THR A 75 4.89 -14.86 -6.72
C THR A 75 3.81 -13.82 -7.02
N PRO A 76 4.17 -12.62 -7.52
CA PRO A 76 3.20 -11.58 -7.87
C PRO A 76 2.13 -12.03 -8.88
N TRP A 77 2.45 -12.96 -9.79
CA TRP A 77 1.52 -13.48 -10.79
C TRP A 77 0.37 -14.30 -10.18
N MET A 78 0.55 -14.84 -8.97
CA MET A 78 -0.42 -15.71 -8.33
C MET A 78 -1.72 -14.97 -7.97
N LEU A 79 -1.65 -13.67 -7.64
CA LEU A 79 -2.82 -12.82 -7.45
C LEU A 79 -3.64 -12.71 -8.75
N THR A 80 -2.97 -12.53 -9.88
CA THR A 80 -3.62 -12.43 -11.19
C THR A 80 -4.34 -13.72 -11.54
N VAL A 81 -3.67 -14.86 -11.38
CA VAL A 81 -4.27 -16.17 -11.64
C VAL A 81 -5.47 -16.44 -10.73
N GLN A 82 -5.40 -16.05 -9.47
CA GLN A 82 -6.53 -16.19 -8.56
C GLN A 82 -7.78 -15.43 -9.03
N ILE A 83 -7.61 -14.17 -9.45
CA ILE A 83 -8.73 -13.35 -9.92
C ILE A 83 -9.26 -13.88 -11.26
N VAL A 84 -8.40 -14.32 -12.17
CA VAL A 84 -8.81 -14.96 -13.42
C VAL A 84 -9.63 -16.23 -13.14
N VAL A 85 -9.19 -17.08 -12.22
CA VAL A 85 -9.93 -18.29 -11.83
C VAL A 85 -11.29 -17.93 -11.25
N ASP A 86 -11.38 -16.93 -10.38
CA ASP A 86 -12.66 -16.47 -9.84
C ASP A 86 -13.59 -15.94 -10.92
N LEU A 87 -13.07 -15.12 -11.83
CA LEU A 87 -13.83 -14.51 -12.91
C LEU A 87 -14.37 -15.58 -13.88
N VAL A 88 -13.54 -16.56 -14.26
CA VAL A 88 -13.94 -17.67 -15.12
C VAL A 88 -14.94 -18.57 -14.41
N ALA A 89 -14.72 -18.91 -13.14
CA ALA A 89 -15.65 -19.75 -12.39
C ALA A 89 -17.02 -19.09 -12.23
N LEU A 90 -17.05 -17.78 -11.95
CA LEU A 90 -18.29 -17.00 -11.93
C LEU A 90 -18.95 -16.99 -13.31
N GLY A 91 -18.18 -16.83 -14.39
CA GLY A 91 -18.67 -16.93 -15.76
C GLY A 91 -19.31 -18.30 -16.07
N VAL A 92 -18.69 -19.40 -15.65
CA VAL A 92 -19.25 -20.76 -15.81
C VAL A 92 -20.55 -20.92 -15.02
N MET A 93 -20.61 -20.43 -13.78
CA MET A 93 -21.84 -20.48 -12.98
C MET A 93 -22.96 -19.68 -13.63
N LEU A 94 -22.66 -18.49 -14.17
CA LEU A 94 -23.61 -17.66 -14.90
C LEU A 94 -24.07 -18.33 -16.19
N PHE A 95 -23.15 -18.94 -16.95
CA PHE A 95 -23.46 -19.69 -18.17
C PHE A 95 -24.52 -20.78 -17.91
N LEU A 96 -24.37 -21.52 -16.81
CA LEU A 96 -25.28 -22.59 -16.39
C LEU A 96 -26.58 -22.08 -15.76
N SER A 97 -26.69 -20.79 -15.47
CA SER A 97 -27.81 -20.20 -14.73
C SER A 97 -28.49 -19.03 -15.46
N GLY A 98 -28.49 -19.03 -16.80
CA GLY A 98 -29.22 -18.03 -17.60
C GLY A 98 -28.36 -16.94 -18.24
N GLY A 99 -27.03 -17.02 -18.14
CA GLY A 99 -26.11 -16.15 -18.87
C GLY A 99 -26.29 -14.67 -18.56
N ALA A 100 -26.34 -13.84 -19.61
CA ALA A 100 -26.53 -12.39 -19.46
C ALA A 100 -27.92 -11.99 -18.95
N ALA A 101 -28.93 -12.88 -19.04
CA ALA A 101 -30.25 -12.64 -18.46
C ALA A 101 -30.29 -12.90 -16.94
N ASN A 102 -29.23 -13.48 -16.37
CA ASN A 102 -29.13 -13.67 -14.94
C ASN A 102 -28.78 -12.33 -14.25
N PRO A 103 -29.57 -11.86 -13.27
CA PRO A 103 -29.28 -10.60 -12.57
C PRO A 103 -27.90 -10.56 -11.90
N LEU A 104 -27.37 -11.71 -11.50
CA LEU A 104 -26.03 -11.86 -10.90
C LEU A 104 -24.90 -11.60 -11.89
N VAL A 105 -25.17 -11.38 -13.19
CA VAL A 105 -24.13 -11.11 -14.19
C VAL A 105 -23.27 -9.90 -13.84
N SER A 106 -23.86 -8.90 -13.17
CA SER A 106 -23.15 -7.72 -12.67
C SER A 106 -22.05 -8.05 -11.66
N LEU A 107 -22.09 -9.23 -11.02
CA LEU A 107 -21.03 -9.70 -10.13
C LEU A 107 -19.70 -9.97 -10.87
N LEU A 108 -19.68 -10.06 -12.20
CA LEU A 108 -18.43 -10.06 -12.98
C LEU A 108 -17.58 -8.80 -12.72
N LEU A 109 -18.21 -7.69 -12.33
CA LEU A 109 -17.51 -6.44 -12.01
C LEU A 109 -16.76 -6.51 -10.66
N LEU A 110 -17.17 -7.37 -9.73
CA LEU A 110 -16.55 -7.47 -8.41
C LEU A 110 -15.09 -7.97 -8.50
N PRO A 111 -14.76 -9.08 -9.18
CA PRO A 111 -13.38 -9.50 -9.40
C PRO A 111 -12.55 -8.45 -10.16
N VAL A 112 -13.17 -7.73 -11.12
CA VAL A 112 -12.51 -6.64 -11.85
C VAL A 112 -12.14 -5.48 -10.92
N ALA A 113 -13.08 -5.04 -10.08
CA ALA A 113 -12.86 -3.96 -9.11
C ALA A 113 -11.81 -4.35 -8.06
N ALA A 114 -11.87 -5.59 -7.55
CA ALA A 114 -10.86 -6.13 -6.65
C ALA A 114 -9.47 -6.18 -7.32
N GLY A 115 -9.42 -6.60 -8.59
CA GLY A 115 -8.18 -6.63 -9.38
C GLY A 115 -7.59 -5.25 -9.60
N ALA A 116 -8.41 -4.26 -9.92
CA ALA A 116 -7.97 -2.88 -10.11
C ALA A 116 -7.35 -2.25 -8.85
N LEU A 117 -7.73 -2.71 -7.65
CA LEU A 117 -7.15 -2.20 -6.40
C LEU A 117 -5.75 -2.78 -6.12
N VAL A 118 -5.50 -4.01 -6.55
CA VAL A 118 -4.34 -4.80 -6.10
C VAL A 118 -3.27 -4.95 -7.18
N LEU A 119 -3.68 -5.02 -8.45
CA LEU A 119 -2.77 -5.30 -9.56
C LEU A 119 -2.31 -4.02 -10.26
N ALA A 120 -1.18 -4.11 -10.95
CA ALA A 120 -0.76 -3.07 -11.87
C ALA A 120 -1.79 -2.89 -13.00
N TRP A 121 -1.89 -1.66 -13.51
CA TRP A 121 -2.95 -1.27 -14.45
C TRP A 121 -3.05 -2.18 -15.69
N HIS A 122 -1.93 -2.68 -16.21
CA HIS A 122 -1.92 -3.60 -17.37
C HIS A 122 -2.65 -4.92 -17.08
N PHE A 123 -2.42 -5.52 -15.90
CA PHE A 123 -3.09 -6.77 -15.53
C PHE A 123 -4.57 -6.52 -15.17
N ALA A 124 -4.87 -5.38 -14.54
CA ALA A 124 -6.24 -4.98 -14.29
C ALA A 124 -7.02 -4.78 -15.62
N ALA A 125 -6.39 -4.15 -16.62
CA ALA A 125 -6.95 -3.99 -17.96
C ALA A 125 -7.18 -5.34 -18.65
N ALA A 126 -6.24 -6.29 -18.52
CA ALA A 126 -6.41 -7.64 -19.04
C ALA A 126 -7.59 -8.40 -18.38
N ILE A 127 -7.75 -8.28 -17.06
CA ILE A 127 -8.88 -8.85 -16.33
C ILE A 127 -10.20 -8.19 -16.75
N ALA A 128 -10.21 -6.87 -16.94
CA ALA A 128 -11.38 -6.16 -17.45
C ALA A 128 -11.76 -6.60 -18.86
N ALA A 129 -10.78 -6.74 -19.76
CA ALA A 129 -10.98 -7.26 -21.11
C ALA A 129 -11.54 -8.70 -21.09
N LEU A 130 -11.01 -9.55 -20.21
CA LEU A 130 -11.53 -10.90 -20.00
C LEU A 130 -12.98 -10.89 -19.49
N ALA A 131 -13.32 -10.00 -18.55
CA ALA A 131 -14.69 -9.88 -18.04
C ALA A 131 -15.67 -9.41 -19.12
N ILE A 132 -15.25 -8.44 -19.95
CA ILE A 132 -16.03 -7.99 -21.11
C ILE A 132 -16.22 -9.15 -22.09
N GLY A 133 -15.17 -9.90 -22.42
CA GLY A 133 -15.24 -11.06 -23.30
C GLY A 133 -16.17 -12.15 -22.76
N LEU A 134 -16.11 -12.44 -21.46
CA LEU A 134 -17.02 -13.38 -20.80
C LEU A 134 -18.47 -12.88 -20.85
N TYR A 135 -18.73 -11.60 -20.56
CA TYR A 135 -20.06 -11.02 -20.66
C TYR A 135 -20.61 -11.12 -22.09
N SER A 136 -19.82 -10.73 -23.09
CA SER A 136 -20.19 -10.83 -24.51
C SER A 136 -20.49 -12.27 -24.92
N LEU A 137 -19.70 -13.24 -24.46
CA LEU A 137 -19.97 -14.66 -24.68
C LEU A 137 -21.31 -15.08 -24.04
N LEU A 138 -21.53 -14.72 -22.78
CA LEU A 138 -22.75 -15.03 -22.03
C LEU A 138 -24.02 -14.34 -22.58
N ALA A 139 -23.87 -13.28 -23.37
CA ALA A 139 -24.98 -12.60 -24.02
C ALA A 139 -25.50 -13.37 -25.25
N VAL A 140 -24.62 -14.12 -25.93
CA VAL A 140 -24.98 -14.87 -27.14
C VAL A 140 -25.16 -16.35 -26.84
N TRP A 141 -24.31 -16.92 -25.99
CA TRP A 141 -24.25 -18.35 -25.67
C TRP A 141 -24.40 -18.59 -24.18
N PHE A 142 -25.52 -19.19 -23.78
CA PHE A 142 -25.80 -19.56 -22.39
C PHE A 142 -26.86 -20.66 -22.33
N VAL A 143 -27.01 -21.31 -21.16
CA VAL A 143 -28.10 -22.24 -20.89
C VAL A 143 -29.31 -21.44 -20.40
N PRO A 144 -30.40 -21.30 -21.18
CA PRO A 144 -31.55 -20.52 -20.77
C PRO A 144 -32.30 -21.20 -19.63
N LEU A 145 -32.75 -20.40 -18.66
CA LEU A 145 -33.62 -20.88 -17.58
C LEU A 145 -35.05 -20.91 -18.08
N ASN A 146 -35.67 -22.09 -18.05
CA ASN A 146 -37.06 -22.24 -18.42
C ASN A 146 -37.96 -21.90 -17.23
N ILE A 147 -38.34 -20.62 -17.11
CA ILE A 147 -39.34 -20.15 -16.15
C ILE A 147 -40.68 -20.02 -16.90
N PRO A 148 -41.70 -20.84 -16.59
CA PRO A 148 -42.92 -20.90 -17.40
C PRO A 148 -43.73 -19.60 -17.45
N ASP A 149 -43.64 -18.79 -16.40
CA ASP A 149 -44.40 -17.55 -16.25
C ASP A 149 -43.49 -16.33 -16.46
N ALA A 150 -43.74 -15.58 -17.53
CA ALA A 150 -42.99 -14.37 -17.88
C ALA A 150 -43.10 -13.27 -16.81
N SER A 151 -44.23 -13.16 -16.11
CA SER A 151 -44.42 -12.17 -15.04
C SER A 151 -43.59 -12.52 -13.81
N ARG A 152 -43.55 -13.81 -13.45
CA ARG A 152 -42.68 -14.35 -12.39
C ARG A 152 -41.20 -14.23 -12.76
N ALA A 153 -40.84 -14.49 -14.02
CA ALA A 153 -39.47 -14.33 -14.50
C ALA A 153 -39.01 -12.86 -14.39
N ALA A 154 -39.87 -11.91 -14.80
CA ALA A 154 -39.56 -10.49 -14.72
C ALA A 154 -39.43 -9.99 -13.27
N SER A 155 -40.31 -10.43 -12.36
CA SER A 155 -40.25 -10.04 -10.94
C SER A 155 -39.01 -10.59 -10.24
N LEU A 156 -38.65 -11.86 -10.49
CA LEU A 156 -37.42 -12.47 -9.99
C LEU A 156 -36.17 -11.80 -10.57
N HIS A 157 -36.19 -11.46 -11.86
CA HIS A 157 -35.11 -10.72 -12.50
C HIS A 157 -34.92 -9.34 -11.86
N LEU A 158 -36.00 -8.59 -11.65
CA LEU A 158 -35.96 -7.27 -11.00
C LEU A 158 -35.49 -7.34 -9.54
N ALA A 159 -35.97 -8.34 -8.79
CA ALA A 159 -35.52 -8.57 -7.41
C ALA A 159 -34.02 -8.91 -7.35
N GLY A 160 -33.54 -9.74 -8.29
CA GLY A 160 -32.12 -10.04 -8.42
C GLY A 160 -31.28 -8.84 -8.83
N MET A 161 -31.79 -7.98 -9.72
CA MET A 161 -31.09 -6.74 -10.12
C MET A 161 -30.99 -5.78 -8.94
N TRP A 162 -32.05 -5.64 -8.14
CA TRP A 162 -32.02 -4.84 -6.92
C TRP A 162 -31.00 -5.40 -5.91
N LEU A 163 -31.02 -6.70 -5.66
CA LEU A 163 -30.07 -7.34 -4.74
C LEU A 163 -28.62 -7.14 -5.18
N THR A 164 -28.33 -7.37 -6.47
CA THR A 164 -26.97 -7.21 -7.01
C THR A 164 -26.52 -5.78 -7.04
N PHE A 165 -27.43 -4.83 -7.28
CA PHE A 165 -27.15 -3.41 -7.14
C PHE A 165 -26.75 -3.06 -5.71
N VAL A 166 -27.53 -3.49 -4.69
CA VAL A 166 -27.21 -3.25 -3.26
C VAL A 166 -25.84 -3.82 -2.91
N VAL A 167 -25.56 -5.07 -3.29
CA VAL A 167 -24.26 -5.71 -3.04
C VAL A 167 -23.13 -4.94 -3.73
N SER A 168 -23.33 -4.50 -4.98
CA SER A 168 -22.34 -3.75 -5.74
C SER A 168 -22.04 -2.39 -5.12
N VAL A 169 -23.08 -1.65 -4.69
CA VAL A 169 -22.91 -0.35 -4.03
C VAL A 169 -22.14 -0.49 -2.72
N ILE A 170 -22.53 -1.44 -1.86
CA ILE A 170 -21.84 -1.69 -0.59
C ILE A 170 -20.36 -2.01 -0.83
N LEU A 171 -20.09 -2.91 -1.77
CA LEU A 171 -18.74 -3.32 -2.11
C LEU A 171 -17.90 -2.17 -2.67
N ILE A 172 -18.42 -1.44 -3.66
CA ILE A 172 -17.70 -0.32 -4.30
C ILE A 172 -17.44 0.78 -3.27
N ALA A 173 -18.43 1.14 -2.46
CA ALA A 173 -18.27 2.12 -1.39
C ALA A 173 -17.20 1.69 -0.39
N TRP A 174 -17.24 0.44 0.07
CA TRP A 174 -16.23 -0.13 0.95
C TRP A 174 -14.83 -0.08 0.33
N LEU A 175 -14.72 -0.45 -0.95
CA LEU A 175 -13.47 -0.43 -1.71
C LEU A 175 -12.87 1.00 -1.79
N ILE A 176 -13.70 1.98 -2.16
CA ILE A 176 -13.29 3.38 -2.31
C ILE A 176 -12.84 3.95 -0.96
N VAL A 177 -13.61 3.72 0.11
CA VAL A 177 -13.26 4.20 1.46
C VAL A 177 -11.93 3.60 1.91
N ARG A 178 -11.75 2.28 1.71
CA ARG A 178 -10.51 1.60 2.07
C ARG A 178 -9.31 2.06 1.25
N MET A 179 -9.50 2.29 -0.06
CA MET A 179 -8.45 2.83 -0.94
C MET A 179 -8.04 4.23 -0.50
N THR A 180 -9.00 5.11 -0.26
CA THR A 180 -8.77 6.48 0.17
C THR A 180 -8.04 6.53 1.51
N ALA A 181 -8.44 5.69 2.48
CA ALA A 181 -7.76 5.57 3.75
C ALA A 181 -6.29 5.11 3.57
N SER A 182 -6.04 4.15 2.67
CA SER A 182 -4.68 3.69 2.38
C SER A 182 -3.82 4.77 1.74
N ILE A 183 -4.39 5.60 0.86
CA ILE A 183 -3.66 6.73 0.23
C ILE A 183 -3.31 7.77 1.29
N ARG A 184 -4.28 8.21 2.10
CA ARG A 184 -4.06 9.19 3.17
C ARG A 184 -2.99 8.75 4.17
N ALA A 185 -2.98 7.46 4.54
CA ALA A 185 -1.96 6.91 5.43
C ALA A 185 -0.56 6.96 4.82
N ARG A 186 -0.43 6.67 3.51
CA ARG A 186 0.84 6.76 2.78
C ARG A 186 1.31 8.21 2.66
N ASP A 187 0.41 9.12 2.34
CA ASP A 187 0.73 10.56 2.23
C ASP A 187 1.19 11.13 3.56
N ALA A 188 0.54 10.76 4.67
CA ALA A 188 0.96 11.17 6.01
C ALA A 188 2.35 10.63 6.37
N ALA A 189 2.63 9.35 6.06
CA ALA A 189 3.95 8.76 6.28
C ALA A 189 5.04 9.46 5.44
N LEU A 190 4.76 9.76 4.17
CA LEU A 190 5.66 10.50 3.30
C LEU A 190 5.92 11.93 3.80
N ALA A 191 4.89 12.60 4.34
CA ALA A 191 5.05 13.93 4.92
C ALA A 191 6.00 13.89 6.14
N LEU A 192 5.87 12.91 7.02
CA LEU A 192 6.75 12.74 8.17
C LEU A 192 8.21 12.51 7.75
N VAL A 193 8.45 11.64 6.77
CA VAL A 193 9.81 11.36 6.26
C VAL A 193 10.42 12.62 5.64
N ARG A 194 9.63 13.41 4.90
CA ARG A 194 10.10 14.69 4.33
C ARG A 194 10.44 15.71 5.41
N GLU A 195 9.63 15.81 6.46
CA GLU A 195 9.91 16.73 7.56
C GLU A 195 11.21 16.36 8.29
N GLN A 196 11.45 15.07 8.52
CA GLN A 196 12.70 14.57 9.09
C GLN A 196 13.89 14.91 8.19
N ALA A 197 13.80 14.64 6.89
CA ALA A 197 14.86 14.96 5.93
C ALA A 197 15.22 16.46 5.92
N LEU A 198 14.21 17.35 5.96
CA LEU A 198 14.44 18.80 6.03
C LEU A 198 15.10 19.24 7.34
N ARG A 199 14.77 18.58 8.47
CA ARG A 199 15.42 18.86 9.76
C ARG A 199 16.88 18.43 9.73
N ASP A 200 17.16 17.24 9.20
CA ASP A 200 18.53 16.71 9.10
C ASP A 200 19.39 17.60 8.19
N GLU A 201 18.86 18.02 7.03
CA GLU A 201 19.55 18.95 6.14
C GLU A 201 19.87 20.28 6.83
N ARG A 202 18.93 20.81 7.61
CA ARG A 202 19.15 22.04 8.39
C ARG A 202 20.23 21.87 9.45
N VAL A 203 20.27 20.74 10.15
CA VAL A 203 21.31 20.42 11.14
C VAL A 203 22.67 20.33 10.46
N VAL A 204 22.76 19.64 9.31
CA VAL A 204 24.01 19.53 8.53
C VAL A 204 24.48 20.91 8.04
N ALA A 205 23.58 21.74 7.51
CA ALA A 205 23.91 23.08 7.04
C ALA A 205 24.41 23.99 8.18
N LEU A 206 23.75 23.96 9.34
CA LEU A 206 24.21 24.68 10.53
C LEU A 206 25.56 24.17 11.01
N GLY A 207 25.78 22.86 10.98
CA GLY A 207 27.06 22.26 11.35
C GLY A 207 28.20 22.67 10.40
N ALA A 208 27.94 22.73 9.09
CA ALA A 208 28.89 23.21 8.11
C ALA A 208 29.23 24.71 8.29
N LEU A 209 28.22 25.55 8.55
CA LEU A 209 28.41 26.97 8.85
C LEU A 209 29.21 27.18 10.14
N ALA A 210 28.92 26.42 11.21
CA ALA A 210 29.65 26.52 12.48
C ALA A 210 31.12 26.10 12.31
N ALA A 211 31.39 25.00 11.60
CA ALA A 211 32.75 24.56 11.29
C ALA A 211 33.51 25.58 10.44
N GLY A 212 32.84 26.18 9.44
CA GLY A 212 33.40 27.26 8.61
C GLY A 212 33.76 28.50 9.44
N ALA A 213 32.83 28.97 10.28
CA ALA A 213 33.06 30.12 11.16
C ALA A 213 34.21 29.85 12.15
N ALA A 214 34.33 28.62 12.67
CA ALA A 214 35.41 28.25 13.55
C ALA A 214 36.78 28.26 12.88
N HIS A 215 36.85 27.83 11.62
CA HIS A 215 38.08 27.88 10.84
C HIS A 215 38.49 29.33 10.51
N GLU A 216 37.53 30.14 10.05
CA GLU A 216 37.79 31.54 9.66
C GLU A 216 38.13 32.43 10.85
N LEU A 217 37.51 32.23 12.03
CA LEU A 217 37.81 33.00 13.24
C LEU A 217 39.02 32.46 14.03
N GLY A 218 39.35 31.17 13.89
CA GLY A 218 40.48 30.55 14.59
C GLY A 218 41.82 31.18 14.21
N THR A 219 41.99 31.52 12.94
CA THR A 219 43.21 32.14 12.42
C THR A 219 43.48 33.55 13.00
N PRO A 220 42.57 34.54 12.90
CA PRO A 220 42.78 35.87 13.46
C PRO A 220 42.91 35.84 14.99
N LEU A 221 42.16 34.99 15.70
CA LEU A 221 42.31 34.83 17.16
C LEU A 221 43.69 34.28 17.54
N ALA A 222 44.22 33.31 16.80
CA ALA A 222 45.57 32.80 17.00
C ALA A 222 46.62 33.89 16.76
N THR A 223 46.47 34.67 15.68
CA THR A 223 47.35 35.81 15.39
C THR A 223 47.31 36.85 16.51
N MET A 224 46.11 37.24 16.98
CA MET A 224 45.96 38.17 18.10
C MET A 224 46.60 37.64 19.39
N ALA A 225 46.46 36.34 19.68
CA ALA A 225 47.08 35.72 20.86
C ALA A 225 48.61 35.78 20.81
N VAL A 226 49.20 35.60 19.62
CA VAL A 226 50.66 35.73 19.42
C VAL A 226 51.09 37.18 19.62
N VAL A 227 50.44 38.14 18.95
CA VAL A 227 50.79 39.57 19.05
C VAL A 227 50.67 40.09 20.49
N VAL A 228 49.56 39.80 21.19
CA VAL A 228 49.39 40.16 22.60
C VAL A 228 50.46 39.50 23.47
N GLY A 229 50.79 38.23 23.20
CA GLY A 229 51.83 37.51 23.93
C GLY A 229 53.26 38.00 23.67
N GLU A 230 53.52 38.65 22.53
CA GLU A 230 54.78 39.31 22.22
C GLU A 230 54.87 40.68 22.91
N LEU A 231 53.81 41.50 22.82
CA LEU A 231 53.74 42.83 23.46
C LEU A 231 53.87 42.75 24.99
N ASP A 232 53.26 41.75 25.61
CA ASP A 232 53.33 41.51 27.05
C ASP A 232 54.76 41.18 27.55
N ARG A 233 55.61 40.64 26.67
CA ARG A 233 57.02 40.33 26.97
C ARG A 233 57.98 41.50 26.70
N ASP A 234 57.49 42.61 26.16
CA ASP A 234 58.33 43.78 25.89
C ASP A 234 58.73 44.47 27.21
N PRO A 235 60.03 44.53 27.56
CA PRO A 235 60.49 45.19 28.78
C PRO A 235 60.25 46.71 28.78
N ALA A 236 59.96 47.33 27.63
CA ALA A 236 59.60 48.75 27.53
C ALA A 236 58.11 49.01 27.80
N LEU A 237 57.28 47.97 27.98
CA LEU A 237 55.85 48.13 28.23
C LEU A 237 55.60 48.74 29.62
N PRO A 238 54.86 49.86 29.74
CA PRO A 238 54.50 50.46 31.02
C PRO A 238 53.69 49.50 31.89
N ASP A 239 53.95 49.47 33.20
CA ASP A 239 53.24 48.59 34.14
C ASP A 239 51.71 48.84 34.15
N ALA A 240 51.28 50.06 33.84
CA ALA A 240 49.87 50.41 33.72
C ALA A 240 49.15 49.68 32.56
N LEU A 241 49.85 49.36 31.46
CA LEU A 241 49.27 48.63 30.31
C LEU A 241 49.36 47.10 30.47
N ARG A 242 50.14 46.60 31.42
CA ARG A 242 50.34 45.15 31.63
C ARG A 242 49.01 44.47 32.04
N ALA A 243 48.20 45.16 32.85
CA ALA A 243 46.85 44.70 33.21
C ALA A 243 45.90 44.60 32.00
N ASP A 244 45.99 45.53 31.04
CA ASP A 244 45.18 45.51 29.83
C ASP A 244 45.60 44.37 28.89
N MET A 245 46.90 44.04 28.82
CA MET A 245 47.40 42.89 28.05
C MET A 245 46.85 41.56 28.60
N ASP A 246 46.85 41.41 29.92
CA ASP A 246 46.25 40.23 30.57
C ASP A 246 44.75 40.12 30.28
N LEU A 247 44.02 41.24 30.32
CA LEU A 247 42.61 41.27 29.96
C LEU A 247 42.39 40.84 28.50
N LEU A 248 43.15 41.38 27.55
CA LEU A 248 43.06 40.99 26.13
C LEU A 248 43.34 39.50 25.94
N ARG A 249 44.34 38.95 26.63
CA ARG A 249 44.68 37.53 26.57
C ARG A 249 43.52 36.66 27.06
N GLN A 250 42.87 37.06 28.16
CA GLN A 250 41.67 36.39 28.69
C GLN A 250 40.51 36.44 27.69
N GLN A 251 40.26 37.60 27.06
CA GLN A 251 39.19 37.73 26.07
C GLN A 251 39.44 36.89 24.81
N ILE A 252 40.68 36.85 24.31
CA ILE A 252 41.05 36.01 23.16
C ILE A 252 40.87 34.53 23.50
N ALA A 253 41.29 34.11 24.70
CA ALA A 253 41.09 32.74 25.18
C ALA A 253 39.59 32.37 25.26
N ALA A 254 38.76 33.25 25.82
CA ALA A 254 37.33 33.06 25.91
C ALA A 254 36.67 32.97 24.51
N CYS A 255 37.03 33.85 23.58
CA CYS A 255 36.57 33.79 22.19
C CYS A 255 36.96 32.46 21.54
N LYS A 256 38.19 31.98 21.76
CA LYS A 256 38.68 30.71 21.22
C LYS A 256 37.88 29.52 21.77
N GLU A 257 37.57 29.51 23.07
CA GLU A 257 36.70 28.49 23.68
C GLU A 257 35.28 28.51 23.11
N ILE A 258 34.66 29.68 22.96
CA ILE A 258 33.30 29.82 22.41
C ILE A 258 33.25 29.26 20.99
N VAL A 259 34.21 29.65 20.15
CA VAL A 259 34.28 29.25 18.74
C VAL A 259 34.56 27.76 18.59
N THR A 260 35.50 27.21 19.39
CA THR A 260 35.80 25.76 19.39
C THR A 260 34.60 24.96 19.90
N GLY A 261 33.92 25.45 20.95
CA GLY A 261 32.72 24.83 21.51
C GLY A 261 31.50 24.87 20.59
N LEU A 262 31.43 25.80 19.63
CA LEU A 262 30.44 25.81 18.55
C LEU A 262 30.74 24.70 17.52
N ALA A 263 32.01 24.49 17.18
CA ALA A 263 32.44 23.45 16.25
C ALA A 263 32.27 22.03 16.83
N ASP A 264 32.61 21.83 18.11
CA ASP A 264 32.49 20.52 18.77
C ASP A 264 31.03 20.07 18.90
N ARG A 265 30.13 21.00 19.24
CA ARG A 265 28.68 20.73 19.28
C ARG A 265 28.10 20.44 17.89
N ALA A 266 28.66 21.05 16.84
CA ALA A 266 28.32 20.74 15.47
C ALA A 266 28.90 19.38 14.99
N GLY A 267 30.08 18.99 15.50
CA GLY A 267 30.75 17.72 15.19
C GLY A 267 30.16 16.51 15.91
N ALA A 268 29.66 16.67 17.14
CA ALA A 268 29.02 15.61 17.91
C ALA A 268 27.72 15.07 17.30
N GLY A 269 27.10 15.81 16.35
CA GLY A 269 25.97 15.32 15.56
C GLY A 269 26.35 14.44 14.36
N ARG A 270 27.65 14.19 14.12
CA ARG A 270 28.15 13.34 13.01
C ARG A 270 28.51 11.89 13.41
N LEU A 271 28.45 11.54 14.71
CA LEU A 271 28.76 10.21 15.25
C LEU A 271 27.53 9.57 15.88
#